data_AF-A0A445CAD2-F1
#
_entry.id   AF-A0A445CAD2-F1
#
_cell.length_a   1.000
_cell.length_b   1.000
_cell.length_c   1.000
_cell.angle_alpha   90.00
_cell.angle_beta   90.00
_cell.angle_gamma   90.00
#
_symmetry.space_group_name_H-M   'P 1'
#
loop_
_entity.id
_entity.type
_entity.pdbx_description
1 polymer ?
#
loop_
_entity_poly.entity_id
_entity_poly.type
_entity_poly.pdbx_seq_one_letter_code
_entity_poly.pdbx_strand_id
1 'polypeptide(L)'
;MHTSQLTEKSDVYSFGVVLAELLTAKKALSFAVSPEVRNLAVYFVSSMDEGCLLQIVDEHIINEANVEHLMEFANVAKQCLRVKREERPSMKEVALQLEGLRGVVGEKHRLEETKSSLKASSSSILDVESSKFIDSLSQVPMSLAGGR
;
A
#
# COMPACT_ATOMS: atom_id res chain seq x y z
N MET A 1 -4.18 -0.30 41.53
CA MET A 1 -4.21 -1.76 41.34
C MET A 1 -4.19 -2.05 39.85
N HIS A 2 -3.08 -2.56 39.31
CA HIS A 2 -3.02 -3.02 37.92
C HIS A 2 -3.63 -4.42 37.89
N THR A 3 -4.87 -4.55 37.42
CA THR A 3 -5.46 -5.88 37.21
C THR A 3 -4.87 -6.48 35.95
N SER A 4 -4.30 -7.68 36.05
CA SER A 4 -3.93 -8.54 34.91
C SER A 4 -5.19 -9.07 34.20
N GLN A 5 -6.16 -8.20 33.92
CA GLN A 5 -7.31 -8.53 33.09
C GLN A 5 -6.91 -8.38 31.64
N LEU A 6 -6.78 -9.51 30.93
CA LEU A 6 -6.91 -9.51 29.49
C LEU A 6 -8.30 -8.97 29.17
N THR A 7 -8.32 -7.76 28.61
CA THR A 7 -9.52 -7.13 28.10
C THR A 7 -9.37 -7.01 26.60
N GLU A 8 -10.47 -6.94 25.87
CA GLU A 8 -10.41 -6.72 24.41
C GLU A 8 -9.52 -5.51 24.04
N LYS A 9 -9.46 -4.50 24.91
CA LYS A 9 -8.61 -3.31 24.73
C LYS A 9 -7.13 -3.52 25.03
N SER A 10 -6.75 -4.48 25.88
CA SER A 10 -5.34 -4.88 26.01
C SER A 10 -4.89 -5.68 24.79
N ASP A 11 -5.77 -6.48 24.22
CA ASP A 11 -5.48 -7.22 22.98
C ASP A 11 -5.31 -6.25 21.81
N VAL A 12 -6.14 -5.21 21.72
CA VAL A 12 -5.95 -4.10 20.75
C VAL A 12 -4.59 -3.43 20.92
N TYR A 13 -4.14 -3.17 22.15
CA TYR A 13 -2.82 -2.58 22.38
C TYR A 13 -1.69 -3.51 21.92
N SER A 14 -1.74 -4.78 22.33
CA SER A 14 -0.75 -5.78 21.91
C SER A 14 -0.73 -5.96 20.39
N PHE A 15 -1.90 -5.92 19.74
CA PHE A 15 -1.99 -5.92 18.28
C PHE A 15 -1.36 -4.66 17.67
N GLY A 16 -1.59 -3.49 18.26
CA GLY A 16 -0.91 -2.24 17.86
C GLY A 16 0.60 -2.33 17.93
N VAL A 17 1.15 -3.04 18.92
CA VAL A 17 2.60 -3.32 19.00
C VAL A 17 3.03 -4.15 17.80
N VAL A 18 2.31 -5.23 17.48
CA VAL A 18 2.61 -6.08 16.30
C VAL A 18 2.56 -5.27 15.00
N LEU A 19 1.58 -4.37 14.83
CA LEU A 19 1.52 -3.49 13.66
C LEU A 19 2.75 -2.58 13.56
N ALA A 20 3.23 -2.05 14.69
CA ALA A 20 4.46 -1.24 14.72
C ALA A 20 5.72 -2.10 14.44
N GLU A 21 5.78 -3.34 14.94
CA GLU A 21 6.86 -4.28 14.62
C GLU A 21 6.91 -4.57 13.11
N LEU A 22 5.74 -4.79 12.49
CA LEU A 22 5.65 -5.03 11.04
C LEU A 22 6.16 -3.85 10.22
N LEU A 23 5.79 -2.62 10.61
CA LEU A 23 6.23 -1.41 9.89
C LEU A 23 7.73 -1.14 10.04
N THR A 24 8.32 -1.46 11.19
CA THR A 24 9.67 -1.01 11.53
C THR A 24 10.71 -2.12 11.45
N ALA A 25 10.27 -3.38 11.31
CA ALA A 25 11.07 -4.59 11.48
C ALA A 25 11.85 -4.67 12.82
N LYS A 26 11.49 -3.85 13.81
CA LYS A 26 12.10 -3.81 15.14
C LYS A 26 11.29 -4.67 16.11
N LYS A 27 11.97 -5.27 17.10
CA LYS A 27 11.30 -6.02 18.18
C LYS A 27 10.60 -5.08 19.15
N ALA A 28 9.44 -5.50 19.66
CA ALA A 28 8.62 -4.78 20.64
C ALA A 28 9.41 -4.30 21.86
N LEU A 29 10.32 -5.16 22.35
CA LEU A 29 11.27 -4.85 23.40
C LEU A 29 12.67 -5.23 22.92
N SER A 30 13.57 -4.25 22.93
CA SER A 30 14.99 -4.49 22.66
C SER A 30 15.85 -3.90 23.76
N PHE A 31 16.53 -4.77 24.51
CA PHE A 31 17.48 -4.36 25.56
C PHE A 31 18.87 -4.01 25.00
N ALA A 32 19.11 -4.28 23.71
CA ALA A 32 20.36 -3.98 23.03
C ALA A 32 20.45 -2.54 22.50
N VAL A 33 19.35 -1.77 22.59
CA VAL A 33 19.23 -0.41 22.05
C VAL A 33 19.13 0.60 23.20
N SER A 34 19.30 1.90 22.90
CA SER A 34 19.19 2.97 23.88
C SER A 34 17.85 2.92 24.63
N PRO A 35 17.79 3.42 25.87
CA PRO A 35 16.58 3.40 26.69
C PRO A 35 15.36 4.03 25.99
N GLU A 36 15.57 5.05 25.14
CA GLU A 36 14.48 5.71 24.41
C GLU A 36 13.75 4.80 23.42
N VAL A 37 14.44 3.81 22.83
CA VAL A 37 13.88 2.91 21.82
C VAL A 37 13.51 1.55 22.41
N ARG A 38 13.78 1.33 23.71
CA ARG A 38 13.55 0.05 24.38
C ARG A 38 12.10 -0.42 24.30
N ASN A 39 11.15 0.52 24.32
CA ASN A 39 9.73 0.25 24.13
C ASN A 39 9.30 0.77 22.76
N LEU A 40 9.10 -0.15 21.82
CA LEU A 40 8.74 0.19 20.45
C LEU A 40 7.44 0.99 20.37
N ALA A 41 6.45 0.69 21.22
CA ALA A 41 5.17 1.40 21.18
C ALA A 41 5.32 2.89 21.48
N VAL A 42 6.10 3.21 22.52
CA VAL A 42 6.35 4.61 22.90
C VAL A 42 7.14 5.31 21.81
N TYR A 43 8.22 4.70 21.34
CA TYR A 43 9.06 5.25 20.27
C TYR A 43 8.26 5.48 18.98
N PHE A 44 7.42 4.53 18.58
CA PHE A 44 6.59 4.62 17.39
C PHE A 44 5.57 5.76 17.49
N VAL A 45 4.85 5.86 18.61
CA VAL A 45 3.85 6.92 18.82
C VAL A 45 4.51 8.30 18.81
N SER A 46 5.63 8.48 19.51
CA SER A 46 6.38 9.75 19.50
C SER A 46 6.85 10.12 18.10
N SER A 47 7.41 9.17 17.35
CA SER A 47 7.86 9.40 15.97
C SER A 47 6.68 9.80 15.06
N MET A 48 5.50 9.21 15.26
CA MET A 48 4.28 9.60 14.55
C MET A 48 3.77 10.99 14.94
N ASP A 49 3.91 11.40 16.19
CA ASP A 49 3.55 12.76 16.66
C ASP A 49 4.53 13.82 16.12
N GLU A 50 5.80 13.46 15.94
CA GLU A 50 6.86 14.31 15.37
C GLU A 50 6.85 14.36 13.83
N GLY A 51 6.00 13.56 13.17
CA GLY A 51 5.96 13.47 11.70
C GLY A 51 7.13 12.70 11.08
N CYS A 52 7.84 11.91 11.87
CA CYS A 52 9.04 11.17 11.50
C CYS A 52 8.77 9.72 11.06
N LEU A 53 7.55 9.38 10.61
CA LEU A 53 7.19 8.00 10.25
C LEU A 53 8.18 7.37 9.25
N LEU A 54 8.49 8.08 8.17
CA LEU A 54 9.36 7.55 7.11
C LEU A 54 10.79 7.27 7.57
N GLN A 55 11.23 7.82 8.70
CA GLN A 55 12.55 7.56 9.26
C GLN A 55 12.59 6.26 10.08
N ILE A 56 11.43 5.77 10.53
CA ILE A 56 11.34 4.61 11.41
C ILE A 56 10.82 3.36 10.72
N VAL A 57 10.13 3.52 9.59
CA VAL A 57 9.65 2.43 8.74
C VAL A 57 10.84 1.72 8.09
N ASP A 58 10.74 0.40 7.96
CA ASP A 58 11.73 -0.43 7.29
C ASP A 58 11.90 -0.01 5.82
N GLU A 59 13.15 0.07 5.36
CA GLU A 59 13.47 0.57 4.03
C GLU A 59 12.86 -0.28 2.90
N HIS A 60 12.68 -1.59 3.11
CA HIS A 60 12.05 -2.46 2.12
C HIS A 60 10.57 -2.10 1.93
N ILE A 61 9.89 -1.70 3.00
CA ILE A 61 8.48 -1.29 2.93
C ILE A 61 8.35 0.05 2.21
N ILE A 62 9.25 1.01 2.46
CA ILE A 62 9.22 2.33 1.81
C ILE A 62 9.33 2.21 0.28
N ASN A 63 10.14 1.27 -0.20
CA ASN A 63 10.37 1.09 -1.63
C ASN A 63 9.18 0.45 -2.38
N GLU A 64 8.32 -0.29 -1.67
CA GLU A 64 7.23 -1.07 -2.26
C GLU A 64 5.84 -0.47 -2.00
N ALA A 65 5.67 0.27 -0.89
CA ALA A 65 4.37 0.75 -0.43
C ALA A 65 4.01 2.15 -0.98
N ASN A 66 2.72 2.37 -1.20
CA ASN A 66 2.18 3.72 -1.36
C ASN A 66 2.31 4.48 -0.02
N VAL A 67 2.94 5.65 -0.03
CA VAL A 67 3.16 6.47 1.18
C VAL A 67 1.84 6.82 1.88
N GLU A 68 0.76 7.04 1.13
CA GLU A 68 -0.56 7.32 1.72
C GLU A 68 -1.09 6.10 2.49
N HIS A 69 -1.03 4.90 1.91
CA HIS A 69 -1.45 3.67 2.61
C HIS A 69 -0.57 3.37 3.81
N LEU A 70 0.73 3.66 3.71
CA LEU A 70 1.68 3.51 4.80
C LEU A 70 1.30 4.44 5.97
N MET A 71 0.98 5.70 5.69
CA MET A 71 0.51 6.66 6.68
C MET A 71 -0.81 6.22 7.32
N GLU A 72 -1.77 5.73 6.53
CA GLU A 72 -3.03 5.24 7.07
C GLU A 72 -2.85 4.00 7.96
N PHE A 73 -2.05 3.02 7.52
CA PHE A 73 -1.70 1.83 8.32
C PHE A 73 -1.02 2.23 9.65
N ALA A 74 -0.06 3.16 9.59
CA ALA A 74 0.62 3.65 10.77
C ALA A 74 -0.33 4.40 11.72
N ASN A 75 -1.33 5.11 11.19
CA ASN A 75 -2.36 5.76 12.00
C ASN A 75 -3.23 4.73 12.74
N VAL A 76 -3.59 3.60 12.10
CA VAL A 76 -4.28 2.49 12.78
C VAL A 76 -3.43 1.99 13.96
N ALA A 77 -2.14 1.72 13.72
CA ALA A 77 -1.22 1.27 14.77
C ALA A 77 -1.14 2.28 15.94
N LYS A 78 -1.02 3.57 15.63
CA LYS A 78 -0.98 4.65 16.62
C LYS A 78 -2.26 4.70 17.47
N GLN A 79 -3.44 4.52 16.87
CA GLN A 79 -4.72 4.50 17.60
C GLN A 79 -4.80 3.30 18.56
N CYS A 80 -4.34 2.13 18.14
CA CYS A 80 -4.27 0.94 18.99
C CYS A 80 -3.35 1.13 20.20
N LEU A 81 -2.26 1.90 20.03
CA LEU A 81 -1.23 2.15 21.04
C LEU A 81 -1.54 3.29 22.03
N ARG A 82 -2.76 3.84 22.01
CA ARG A 82 -3.14 4.90 22.98
C ARG A 82 -3.02 4.42 24.43
N VAL A 83 -2.50 5.31 25.28
CA VAL A 83 -2.30 5.02 26.71
C VAL A 83 -3.65 4.81 27.41
N LYS A 84 -4.63 5.68 27.14
CA LYS A 84 -5.98 5.54 27.68
C LYS A 84 -6.73 4.43 26.95
N ARG A 85 -7.28 3.49 27.73
CA ARG A 85 -7.94 2.28 27.23
C ARG A 85 -9.20 2.60 26.41
N GLU A 86 -9.92 3.63 26.83
CA GLU A 86 -11.22 4.04 26.31
C GLU A 86 -11.08 4.71 24.94
N GLU A 87 -9.92 5.31 24.67
CA GLU A 87 -9.62 5.97 23.40
C GLU A 87 -9.14 5.00 22.32
N ARG A 88 -8.78 3.76 22.68
CA ARG A 88 -8.41 2.74 21.70
C ARG A 88 -9.65 2.33 20.90
N PRO A 89 -9.52 1.97 19.62
CA PRO A 89 -10.62 1.37 18.86
C PRO A 89 -11.03 0.00 19.41
N SER A 90 -12.16 -0.51 18.97
CA SER A 90 -12.53 -1.92 19.07
C SER A 90 -11.79 -2.73 18.00
N MET A 91 -11.59 -4.03 18.22
CA MET A 91 -10.92 -4.87 17.22
C MET A 91 -11.70 -4.94 15.89
N LYS A 92 -13.03 -4.78 15.94
CA LYS A 92 -13.88 -4.67 14.75
C LYS A 92 -13.56 -3.41 13.93
N GLU A 93 -13.41 -2.26 14.59
CA GLU A 93 -13.03 -1.01 13.91
C GLU A 93 -11.61 -1.12 13.33
N VAL A 94 -10.68 -1.73 14.05
CA VAL A 94 -9.32 -2.01 13.55
C VAL A 94 -9.38 -2.86 12.28
N ALA A 95 -10.13 -3.97 12.30
CA ALA A 95 -10.28 -4.84 11.14
C ALA A 95 -10.88 -4.11 9.93
N LEU A 96 -11.93 -3.29 10.14
CA LEU A 96 -12.56 -2.49 9.09
C LEU A 96 -11.59 -1.48 8.46
N GLN A 97 -10.81 -0.77 9.29
CA GLN A 97 -9.82 0.19 8.81
C GLN A 97 -8.74 -0.51 7.97
N LEU A 98 -8.21 -1.64 8.46
CA LEU A 98 -7.20 -2.42 7.74
C LEU A 98 -7.73 -3.05 6.44
N GLU A 99 -9.00 -3.47 6.42
CA GLU A 99 -9.64 -3.98 5.21
C GLU A 99 -9.80 -2.90 4.13
N GLY A 100 -10.11 -1.66 4.53
CA GLY A 100 -10.14 -0.51 3.63
C GLY A 100 -8.80 -0.33 2.88
N LEU A 101 -7.68 -0.51 3.58
CA LEU A 101 -6.34 -0.43 2.98
C LEU A 101 -6.09 -1.53 1.94
N ARG A 102 -6.63 -2.74 2.18
CA ARG A 102 -6.51 -3.88 1.26
C ARG A 102 -7.33 -3.68 0.00
N GLY A 103 -8.51 -3.04 0.11
CA GLY A 103 -9.39 -2.74 -1.03
C GLY A 103 -8.72 -1.90 -2.11
N VAL A 104 -7.84 -0.97 -1.72
CA VAL A 104 -7.10 -0.12 -2.67
C VAL A 104 -5.95 -0.90 -3.36
N VAL A 105 -5.39 -1.92 -2.71
CA VAL A 105 -4.39 -2.82 -3.31
C VAL A 105 -5.06 -3.80 -4.30
N GLY A 106 -6.29 -4.24 -4.00
CA GLY A 106 -7.08 -5.12 -4.85
C GLY A 106 -7.51 -4.50 -6.19
N GLU A 107 -7.74 -3.18 -6.24
CA GLU A 107 -8.00 -2.49 -7.51
C GLU A 107 -6.75 -2.36 -8.39
N LYS A 108 -5.55 -2.26 -7.80
CA LYS A 108 -4.31 -2.24 -8.60
C LYS A 108 -4.00 -3.59 -9.23
N HIS A 109 -4.22 -4.70 -8.52
CA HIS A 109 -4.06 -6.04 -9.12
C HIS A 109 -5.11 -6.32 -10.20
N ARG A 110 -6.36 -5.87 -10.01
CA ARG A 110 -7.43 -6.03 -11.02
C ARG A 110 -7.26 -5.10 -12.23
N LEU A 111 -6.67 -3.91 -12.07
CA LEU A 111 -6.36 -3.03 -13.21
C LEU A 111 -5.16 -3.51 -14.03
N GLU A 112 -4.19 -4.19 -13.44
CA GLU A 112 -3.07 -4.80 -14.17
C GLU A 112 -3.54 -6.02 -15.02
N GLU A 113 -4.44 -6.85 -14.48
CA GLU A 113 -5.07 -7.97 -15.22
C GLU A 113 -6.02 -7.48 -16.34
N THR A 114 -6.71 -6.35 -16.15
CA THR A 114 -7.58 -5.78 -17.20
C THR A 114 -6.80 -4.98 -18.23
N LYS A 115 -5.67 -4.35 -17.89
CA LYS A 115 -4.77 -3.72 -18.88
C LYS A 115 -4.06 -4.73 -19.77
N SER A 116 -3.60 -5.85 -19.23
CA SER A 116 -3.01 -6.94 -20.03
C SER A 116 -4.04 -7.56 -20.98
N SER A 117 -5.30 -7.68 -20.57
CA SER A 117 -6.39 -8.21 -21.39
C SER A 117 -6.93 -7.20 -22.44
N LEU A 118 -6.96 -5.89 -22.13
CA LEU A 118 -7.36 -4.84 -23.09
C LEU A 118 -6.27 -4.52 -24.13
N LYS A 119 -5.00 -4.70 -23.78
CA LYS A 119 -3.86 -4.53 -24.70
C LYS A 119 -3.79 -5.66 -25.74
N ALA A 120 -4.18 -6.88 -25.38
CA ALA A 120 -4.29 -8.01 -26.31
C ALA A 120 -5.41 -7.80 -27.35
N SER A 121 -6.51 -7.14 -26.97
CA SER A 121 -7.65 -6.90 -27.87
C SER A 121 -7.54 -5.63 -28.74
N SER A 122 -6.68 -4.67 -28.37
CA SER A 122 -6.49 -3.43 -29.16
C SER A 122 -5.42 -3.56 -30.25
N SER A 123 -4.52 -4.55 -30.16
CA SER A 123 -3.45 -4.76 -31.14
C SER A 123 -3.97 -5.25 -32.50
N SER A 124 -5.10 -5.94 -32.55
CA SER A 124 -5.62 -6.54 -33.79
C SER A 124 -6.49 -5.62 -34.64
N ILE A 125 -7.02 -4.52 -34.08
CA ILE A 125 -7.90 -3.60 -34.81
C ILE A 125 -7.11 -2.62 -35.67
N LEU A 126 -5.93 -2.17 -35.21
CA LEU A 126 -5.07 -1.23 -35.95
C LEU A 126 -4.38 -1.87 -37.17
N ASP A 127 -4.13 -3.18 -37.12
CA ASP A 127 -3.54 -3.94 -38.23
C ASP A 127 -4.54 -4.18 -39.38
N VAL A 128 -5.83 -4.33 -39.05
CA VAL A 128 -6.90 -4.54 -40.06
C VAL A 128 -7.16 -3.27 -40.88
N GLU A 129 -7.08 -2.07 -40.28
CA GLU A 129 -7.27 -0.81 -41.00
C GLU A 129 -6.09 -0.47 -41.94
N SER A 130 -4.85 -0.72 -41.51
CA SER A 130 -3.67 -0.55 -42.39
C SER A 130 -3.68 -1.53 -43.57
N SER A 131 -4.10 -2.77 -43.35
CA SER A 131 -4.20 -3.78 -44.41
C SER A 131 -5.22 -3.39 -45.49
N LYS A 132 -6.40 -2.88 -45.08
CA LYS A 132 -7.43 -2.39 -46.01
C LYS A 132 -6.99 -1.16 -46.80
N PHE A 133 -6.17 -0.30 -46.21
CA PHE A 133 -5.62 0.89 -46.89
C PHE A 133 -4.55 0.51 -47.93
N ILE A 134 -3.66 -0.44 -47.62
CA ILE A 134 -2.62 -0.91 -48.54
C ILE A 134 -3.22 -1.71 -49.71
N ASP A 135 -4.25 -2.51 -49.46
CA ASP A 135 -4.91 -3.26 -50.53
C ASP A 135 -5.65 -2.35 -51.52
N SER A 136 -6.09 -1.17 -51.06
CA SER A 136 -6.66 -0.13 -51.92
C SER A 136 -5.61 0.59 -52.79
N LEU A 137 -4.32 0.58 -52.40
CA LEU A 137 -3.23 1.21 -53.16
C LEU A 137 -2.67 0.29 -54.27
N SER A 138 -2.90 -1.01 -54.18
CA SER A 138 -2.44 -1.99 -55.17
C SER A 138 -3.27 -2.00 -56.45
N GLN A 139 -4.49 -1.44 -56.41
CA GLN A 139 -5.42 -1.39 -57.55
C GLN A 139 -5.29 -0.12 -58.40
N VAL A 140 -4.38 0.80 -58.08
CA VAL A 140 -4.19 2.03 -58.85
C VAL A 140 -3.28 1.73 -60.05
N PRO A 141 -3.77 1.75 -61.31
CA PRO A 141 -2.94 1.45 -62.46
C PRO A 141 -1.89 2.56 -62.66
N MET A 142 -0.62 2.17 -62.71
CA MET A 142 0.47 3.05 -63.14
C MET A 142 0.31 3.35 -64.64
N SER A 143 -0.06 4.59 -64.98
CA SER A 143 0.20 5.12 -66.32
C SER A 143 0.79 6.53 -66.28
N LEU A 144 2.05 6.58 -66.71
CA LEU A 144 2.58 7.44 -67.77
C LEU A 144 3.26 8.78 -67.43
N ALA A 145 4.46 8.87 -68.01
CA ALA A 145 5.22 10.05 -68.46
C ALA A 145 5.85 10.95 -67.37
N GLY A 146 7.12 11.38 -67.48
CA GLY A 146 7.98 11.48 -68.64
C GLY A 146 8.18 12.95 -69.04
N GLY A 147 9.44 13.41 -69.02
CA GLY A 147 9.89 14.71 -69.57
C GLY A 147 9.70 15.88 -68.60
N ARG A 148 10.65 16.81 -68.41
CA ARG A 148 11.86 17.18 -69.16
C ARG A 148 12.85 17.79 -68.19
#